data_AF-A0A1F4GBR4-F1
#
_entry.id   AF-A0A1F4GBR4-F1
#
_cell.length_a   1.000
_cell.length_b   1.000
_cell.length_c   1.000
_cell.angle_alpha   90.00
_cell.angle_beta   90.00
_cell.angle_gamma   90.00
#
_symmetry.space_group_name_H-M   'P 1'
#
loop_
_entity.id
_entity.type
_entity.pdbx_description
1 polymer ?
#
loop_
_entity_poly.entity_id
_entity_poly.type
_entity_poly.pdbx_seq_one_letter_code
_entity_poly.pdbx_strand_id
1 'polypeptide(L)'
;MHGAFFASDEGLRHFELILLQHSRLDAVLSDVAAQRRRAEGWTYLADAGRIAWLQEPDAVTHMKDRHGHATLKKLAIASNLFDVFDEPLLDVGYRTLYRARS
;
A
#
# COMPACT_ATOMS: atom_id res chain seq x y z
N MET A 1 27.36 -9.66 -15.15
CA MET A 1 26.49 -10.82 -15.48
C MET A 1 25.16 -10.61 -14.76
N HIS A 2 24.20 -9.91 -15.39
CA HIS A 2 22.92 -9.55 -14.75
C HIS A 2 21.76 -10.48 -15.18
N GLY A 3 21.89 -11.21 -16.29
CA GLY A 3 20.82 -12.06 -16.83
C GLY A 3 20.36 -13.20 -15.92
N ALA A 4 21.27 -13.77 -15.11
CA ALA A 4 20.93 -14.86 -14.19
C ALA A 4 20.14 -14.39 -12.96
N PHE A 5 20.31 -13.12 -12.54
CA PHE A 5 19.55 -12.54 -11.43
C PHE A 5 18.11 -12.25 -11.84
N PHE A 6 17.87 -11.63 -13.00
CA PHE A 6 16.52 -11.33 -13.47
C PHE A 6 15.67 -12.58 -13.74
N ALA A 7 16.30 -13.72 -14.03
CA ALA A 7 15.62 -14.99 -14.23
C ALA A 7 15.46 -15.83 -12.95
N SER A 8 16.02 -15.38 -11.82
CA SER A 8 15.85 -16.06 -10.53
C SER A 8 14.55 -15.65 -9.86
N ASP A 9 14.05 -16.49 -8.94
CA ASP A 9 12.88 -16.14 -8.13
C ASP A 9 13.08 -14.86 -7.32
N GLU A 10 14.33 -14.55 -6.95
CA GLU A 10 14.68 -13.31 -6.26
C GLU A 10 14.55 -12.09 -7.17
N GLY A 11 15.04 -12.17 -8.40
CA GLY A 11 14.88 -11.09 -9.38
C GLY A 11 13.42 -10.85 -9.76
N LEU A 12 12.63 -11.92 -9.90
CA LEU A 12 11.19 -11.82 -10.15
C LEU A 12 10.46 -11.11 -9.00
N ARG A 13 10.71 -11.52 -7.74
CA ARG A 13 10.12 -10.83 -6.56
C ARG A 13 10.55 -9.37 -6.48
N HIS A 14 11.81 -9.06 -6.80
CA HIS A 14 12.29 -7.69 -6.82
C HIS A 14 11.59 -6.85 -7.88
N PHE A 15 11.36 -7.43 -9.06
CA PHE A 15 10.62 -6.79 -10.14
C PHE A 15 9.14 -6.57 -9.78
N GLU A 16 8.48 -7.55 -9.20
CA GLU A 16 7.10 -7.43 -8.69
C GLU A 16 6.98 -6.32 -7.64
N LEU A 17 7.96 -6.22 -6.72
CA LEU A 17 8.01 -5.15 -5.73
C LEU A 17 8.12 -3.77 -6.39
N ILE A 18 9.01 -3.61 -7.37
CA ILE A 18 9.15 -2.34 -8.12
C ILE A 18 7.83 -1.99 -8.82
N LEU A 19 7.18 -2.95 -9.49
CA LEU A 19 5.88 -2.71 -10.13
C LEU A 19 4.81 -2.28 -9.12
N LEU A 20 4.80 -2.88 -7.93
CA LEU A 20 3.86 -2.53 -6.87
C LEU A 20 4.12 -1.12 -6.33
N GLN A 21 5.38 -0.78 -6.08
CA GLN A 21 5.81 0.54 -5.59
C GLN A 21 5.54 1.67 -6.59
N HIS A 22 5.42 1.36 -7.88
CA HIS A 22 5.03 2.32 -8.91
C HIS A 22 3.56 2.19 -9.34
N SER A 23 2.74 1.46 -8.58
CA SER A 23 1.31 1.32 -8.87
C SER A 23 0.53 2.59 -8.55
N ARG A 24 -0.63 2.77 -9.19
CA ARG A 24 -1.52 3.91 -8.91
C ARG A 24 -2.02 3.92 -7.48
N LEU A 25 -2.27 2.74 -6.90
CA LEU A 25 -2.73 2.65 -5.52
C LEU A 25 -1.63 3.02 -4.53
N ASP A 26 -0.38 2.67 -4.80
CA ASP A 26 0.76 3.11 -4.00
C ASP A 26 0.95 4.64 -4.08
N ALA A 27 0.81 5.22 -5.27
CA ALA A 27 0.85 6.68 -5.44
C ALA A 27 -0.23 7.39 -4.61
N VAL A 28 -1.48 6.90 -4.62
CA VAL A 28 -2.55 7.44 -3.78
C VAL A 28 -2.23 7.31 -2.30
N LEU A 29 -1.71 6.16 -1.85
CA LEU A 29 -1.31 5.97 -0.45
C LEU A 29 -0.21 6.97 -0.04
N SER A 30 0.79 7.16 -0.89
CA SER A 30 1.89 8.11 -0.69
C SER A 30 1.39 9.55 -0.60
N ASP A 31 0.53 9.96 -1.53
CA ASP A 31 -0.05 11.30 -1.55
C ASP A 31 -0.89 11.59 -0.30
N VAL A 32 -1.71 10.61 0.11
CA VAL A 32 -2.56 10.76 1.29
C VAL A 32 -1.72 10.79 2.58
N ALA A 33 -0.66 9.99 2.67
CA ALA A 33 0.28 10.02 3.80
C ALA A 33 1.10 11.33 3.84
N ALA A 34 1.37 11.94 2.68
CA ALA A 34 2.03 13.24 2.60
C ALA A 34 1.11 14.38 3.03
N GLN A 35 -0.16 14.35 2.63
CA GLN A 35 -1.11 15.45 2.82
C GLN A 35 -1.87 15.39 4.16
N ARG A 36 -2.14 14.19 4.68
CA ARG A 36 -3.03 13.99 5.83
C ARG A 36 -2.30 13.27 6.95
N ARG A 37 -1.62 14.04 7.81
CA ARG A 37 -0.88 13.48 8.94
C ARG A 37 -1.59 13.77 10.25
N ARG A 38 -1.97 12.71 10.97
CA ARG A 38 -2.22 12.74 12.42
C ARG A 38 -0.88 12.96 13.14
N ALA A 39 -0.93 13.05 14.46
CA ALA A 39 0.23 12.90 15.34
C ALA A 39 1.16 11.77 14.87
N GLU A 40 2.47 12.06 14.89
CA GLU A 40 3.56 11.14 14.54
C GLU A 40 3.55 10.64 13.08
N GLY A 41 2.85 11.34 12.19
CA GLY A 41 2.86 11.05 10.75
C GLY A 41 1.90 9.94 10.32
N TRP A 42 1.09 9.41 11.23
CA TRP A 42 0.09 8.38 10.93
C TRP A 42 -1.12 8.93 10.17
N THR A 43 -1.72 8.09 9.34
CA THR A 43 -2.91 8.41 8.55
C THR A 43 -3.90 7.24 8.59
N TYR A 44 -5.20 7.53 8.56
CA TYR A 44 -6.20 6.45 8.49
C TYR A 44 -6.19 5.79 7.10
N LEU A 45 -6.02 4.46 7.07
CA LEU A 45 -6.10 3.72 5.81
C LEU A 45 -7.50 3.82 5.18
N ALA A 46 -8.54 4.01 6.00
CA ALA A 46 -9.90 4.23 5.53
C ALA A 46 -10.04 5.53 4.70
N ASP A 47 -9.34 6.61 5.08
CA ASP A 47 -9.34 7.85 4.32
C ASP A 47 -8.67 7.65 2.96
N ALA A 48 -7.53 6.96 2.94
CA ALA A 48 -6.84 6.64 1.70
C ALA A 48 -7.68 5.71 0.81
N GLY A 49 -8.40 4.76 1.40
CA GLY A 49 -9.32 3.90 0.66
C GLY A 49 -10.48 4.64 0.02
N ARG A 50 -11.06 5.63 0.71
CA ARG A 50 -12.08 6.49 0.12
C ARG A 50 -11.54 7.31 -1.04
N ILE A 51 -10.33 7.87 -0.91
CA ILE A 51 -9.68 8.66 -1.97
C ILE A 51 -9.34 7.77 -3.16
N ALA A 52 -8.80 6.57 -2.93
CA ALA A 52 -8.49 5.61 -3.99
C ALA A 52 -9.74 5.21 -4.79
N TRP A 53 -10.88 4.98 -4.12
CA TRP A 53 -12.15 4.72 -4.82
C TRP A 53 -12.64 5.89 -5.67
N LEU A 54 -12.37 7.13 -5.26
CA LEU A 54 -12.78 8.32 -6.00
C LEU A 54 -11.87 8.63 -7.19
N GLN A 55 -10.56 8.41 -7.05
CA GLN A 55 -9.57 8.77 -8.06
C GLN A 55 -9.25 7.61 -9.01
N GLU A 56 -9.22 6.38 -8.49
CA GLU A 56 -8.72 5.19 -9.18
C GLU A 56 -9.66 3.98 -9.01
N PRO A 57 -10.97 4.10 -9.33
CA PRO A 57 -11.95 3.05 -9.09
C PRO A 57 -11.61 1.73 -9.79
N ASP A 58 -11.05 1.79 -11.01
CA ASP A 58 -10.61 0.60 -11.75
C ASP A 58 -9.44 -0.11 -11.05
N ALA A 59 -8.50 0.65 -10.51
CA ALA A 59 -7.35 0.08 -9.81
C ALA A 59 -7.79 -0.61 -8.51
N VAL A 60 -8.75 -0.02 -7.78
CA VAL A 60 -9.33 -0.63 -6.58
C VAL A 60 -10.14 -1.89 -6.94
N THR A 61 -10.98 -1.81 -7.99
CA THR A 61 -11.83 -2.92 -8.45
C THR A 61 -11.01 -4.14 -8.86
N HIS A 62 -9.88 -3.92 -9.53
CA HIS A 62 -9.04 -4.99 -10.07
C HIS A 62 -7.74 -5.21 -9.27
N MET A 63 -7.70 -4.79 -8.00
CA MET A 63 -6.47 -4.81 -7.20
C MET A 63 -5.89 -6.22 -7.02
N LYS A 64 -6.74 -7.24 -6.84
CA LYS A 64 -6.30 -8.64 -6.72
C LYS A 64 -5.66 -9.12 -8.03
N ASP A 65 -6.27 -8.80 -9.17
CA ASP A 65 -5.82 -9.29 -10.47
C ASP A 65 -4.57 -8.54 -10.95
N ARG A 66 -4.45 -7.24 -10.63
CA ARG A 66 -3.34 -6.38 -11.07
C ARG A 66 -2.14 -6.38 -10.13
N HIS A 67 -2.37 -6.60 -8.84
CA HIS A 67 -1.35 -6.44 -7.81
C HIS A 67 -1.25 -7.66 -6.86
N GLY A 68 -2.05 -8.71 -7.05
CA GLY A 68 -2.03 -9.89 -6.18
C GLY A 68 -2.63 -9.68 -4.78
N HIS A 69 -3.13 -8.48 -4.48
CA HIS A 69 -3.58 -8.10 -3.13
C HIS A 69 -5.08 -7.75 -3.11
N ALA A 70 -5.83 -8.41 -2.23
CA ALA A 70 -7.28 -8.23 -2.15
C ALA A 70 -7.73 -7.01 -1.31
N THR A 71 -6.79 -6.32 -0.64
CA THR A 71 -7.11 -5.19 0.26
C THR A 71 -5.99 -4.16 0.22
N LEU A 72 -6.31 -2.88 0.38
CA LEU A 72 -5.30 -1.80 0.49
C LEU A 72 -4.30 -2.03 1.63
N LYS A 73 -4.73 -2.64 2.74
CA LYS A 73 -3.83 -2.99 3.84
C LYS A 73 -2.73 -3.95 3.40
N LYS A 74 -3.11 -5.04 2.73
CA LYS A 74 -2.16 -6.02 2.17
C LYS A 74 -1.23 -5.37 1.13
N LEU A 75 -1.77 -4.49 0.30
CA LEU A 75 -0.98 -3.74 -0.68
C LEU A 75 0.07 -2.84 0.01
N ALA A 76 -0.33 -2.07 1.03
CA ALA A 76 0.56 -1.20 1.78
C ALA A 76 1.68 -1.98 2.51
N ILE A 77 1.35 -3.16 3.06
CA ILE A 77 2.35 -4.04 3.67
C ILE A 77 3.31 -4.59 2.61
N ALA A 78 2.78 -5.03 1.46
CA ALA A 78 3.57 -5.65 0.41
C ALA A 78 4.46 -4.67 -0.36
N SER A 79 4.10 -3.38 -0.46
CA SER A 79 4.94 -2.37 -1.12
C SER A 79 6.20 -2.04 -0.32
N ASN A 80 6.25 -2.39 0.97
CA ASN A 80 7.37 -2.11 1.88
C ASN A 80 7.74 -0.61 1.99
N LEU A 81 6.85 0.28 1.53
CA LEU A 81 7.00 1.74 1.64
C LEU A 81 6.31 2.31 2.87
N PHE A 82 5.49 1.51 3.56
CA PHE A 82 4.68 1.99 4.67
C PHE A 82 4.91 1.16 5.94
N ASP A 83 4.82 1.84 7.08
CA ASP A 83 4.49 1.18 8.35
C ASP A 83 2.96 1.09 8.45
N VAL A 84 2.45 -0.02 8.98
CA VAL A 84 1.01 -0.25 9.16
C VAL A 84 0.75 -0.69 10.59
N PHE A 85 -0.25 -0.09 11.24
CA PHE A 85 -0.60 -0.34 12.63
C PHE A 85 -2.11 -0.46 12.80
N ASP A 86 -2.59 -1.50 13.47
CA ASP A 86 -3.99 -1.62 13.85
C ASP A 86 -4.18 -1.04 15.25
N GLU A 87 -4.75 0.15 15.32
CA GLU A 87 -5.05 0.80 16.60
C GLU A 87 -6.36 0.22 17.16
N PRO A 88 -6.34 -0.41 18.35
CA PRO A 88 -7.54 -0.98 18.95
C PRO A 88 -8.53 0.12 19.34
N LEU A 89 -9.82 -0.18 19.18
CA LEU A 89 -10.92 0.67 19.64
C LEU A 89 -11.37 0.25 21.05
N LEU A 90 -11.93 1.19 21.82
CA LEU A 90 -12.37 0.97 23.22
C LEU A 90 -13.45 -0.11 23.35
N ASP A 91 -14.25 -0.31 22.30
CA ASP A 91 -15.33 -1.30 22.28
C ASP A 91 -14.84 -2.61 21.63
N VAL A 92 -15.04 -2.75 20.32
CA VAL A 92 -14.64 -3.91 19.51
C VAL A 92 -14.08 -3.43 18.18
N GLY A 93 -12.99 -4.06 17.74
CA GLY A 93 -12.37 -3.82 16.44
C GLY A 93 -11.15 -2.92 16.49
N TYR A 94 -10.65 -2.59 15.31
CA TYR A 94 -9.46 -1.78 15.12
C TYR A 94 -9.64 -0.81 13.96
N ARG A 95 -8.91 0.30 14.00
CA ARG A 95 -8.72 1.16 12.83
C ARG A 95 -7.29 1.01 12.34
N THR A 96 -7.14 0.69 11.06
CA THR A 96 -5.81 0.58 10.46
C THR A 96 -5.26 1.97 10.16
N LEU A 97 -4.12 2.26 10.75
CA LEU A 97 -3.26 3.39 10.45
C LEU A 97 -2.12 2.95 9.55
N TYR A 98 -1.61 3.89 8.77
CA TYR A 98 -0.38 3.71 8.03
C TYR A 98 0.40 5.02 7.96
N ARG A 99 1.71 4.95 7.71
CA ARG A 99 2.57 6.11 7.44
C ARG A 99 3.67 5.73 6.46
N ALA A 100 4.20 6.70 5.72
CA ALA A 100 5.40 6.49 4.92
C ALA A 100 6.57 6.07 5.82
N ARG A 101 7.31 5.04 5.41
CA ARG A 101 8.54 4.62 6.06
C ARG A 101 9.64 5.64 5.77
N SER A 102 10.41 6.00 6.79
CA SER A 102 11.57 6.90 6.70
C SER A 102 12.84 6.11 6.41
#